data_AF-X1VSL6-F1
#
_entry.id   AF-X1VSL6-F1
#
_cell.length_a   1.000
_cell.length_b   1.000
_cell.length_c   1.000
_cell.angle_alpha   90.00
_cell.angle_beta   90.00
_cell.angle_gamma   90.00
#
_symmetry.space_group_name_H-M   'P 1'
#
loop_
_entity.id
_entity.type
_entity.pdbx_description
1 polymer ?
#
loop_
_entity_poly.entity_id
_entity_poly.type
_entity_poly.pdbx_seq_one_letter_code
_entity_poly.pdbx_strand_id
1 'polypeptide(L)'
;FNRQLKLDGFLDIGSKEDPLPFENLDDNFYIGDSLKVDWFEADIIIGNPPFQSKNKIQQEFGADYTDEIRSIFPDVSGFADYCVYWFRKAHDNLELGGKAGLVGTNTISQTNSREGGLDYIVSNNGVIINAIKTMPWQGSSAIVNVSIVNWIKTAKTIKGNKHISVFDDLKEEWQEYDVENIPSSLSPFGDVTQAKNLKKNRKPKTCYQGQTHGHKGFVLSKSEAHKLLKANPDNEKVIFPFLGANQWLGETKS
;
A
#
# COMPACT_ATOMS: atom_id res chain seq x y z
N PHE A 1 33.67 4.94 -15.50
CA PHE A 1 33.21 4.68 -14.12
C PHE A 1 31.74 4.28 -14.17
N ASN A 2 31.47 3.06 -14.63
CA ASN A 2 30.13 2.47 -14.64
C ASN A 2 29.92 1.79 -13.28
N ARG A 3 29.18 2.44 -12.38
CA ARG A 3 28.51 1.72 -11.30
C ARG A 3 27.13 1.36 -11.81
N GLN A 4 27.04 0.19 -12.45
CA GLN A 4 25.86 -0.64 -12.30
C GLN A 4 25.73 -0.87 -10.79
N LEU A 5 24.77 -0.22 -10.14
CA LEU A 5 24.19 -0.74 -8.92
C LEU A 5 23.49 -2.03 -9.33
N LYS A 6 24.27 -3.11 -9.39
CA LYS A 6 23.70 -4.44 -9.40
C LYS A 6 22.94 -4.58 -8.08
N LEU A 7 21.64 -4.83 -8.20
CA LEU A 7 20.75 -5.27 -7.14
C LEU A 7 21.11 -6.68 -6.62
N ASP A 8 22.41 -7.02 -6.54
CA ASP A 8 22.92 -8.31 -6.07
C ASP A 8 22.77 -8.47 -4.53
N GLY A 9 22.04 -7.58 -3.85
CA GLY A 9 21.94 -7.53 -2.38
C GLY A 9 20.51 -7.58 -1.82
N PHE A 10 19.48 -7.67 -2.66
CA PHE A 10 18.10 -7.85 -2.20
C PHE A 10 17.57 -9.17 -2.76
N LEU A 11 17.74 -10.24 -1.98
CA LEU A 11 17.28 -11.61 -2.23
C LEU A 11 17.98 -12.35 -3.38
N ASP A 12 19.32 -12.48 -3.30
CA ASP A 12 19.97 -13.63 -3.93
C ASP A 12 19.79 -14.85 -3.01
N ILE A 13 18.83 -15.72 -3.33
CA ILE A 13 18.62 -17.01 -2.63
C ILE A 13 19.86 -17.94 -2.80
N GLY A 14 20.87 -17.54 -3.56
CA GLY A 14 22.17 -18.19 -3.67
C GLY A 14 23.32 -17.56 -2.87
N SER A 15 23.12 -16.48 -2.12
CA SER A 15 24.21 -15.87 -1.35
C SER A 15 24.58 -16.76 -0.14
N LYS A 16 25.88 -17.07 0.00
CA LYS A 16 26.47 -17.62 1.22
C LYS A 16 26.54 -16.52 2.30
N GLU A 17 25.43 -15.88 2.60
CA GLU A 17 25.37 -15.07 3.82
C GLU A 17 25.16 -16.03 4.98
N ASP A 18 26.01 -15.90 6.00
CA ASP A 18 25.77 -16.60 7.27
C ASP A 18 24.38 -16.18 7.73
N PRO A 19 23.42 -17.12 7.87
CA PRO A 19 22.11 -16.79 8.41
C PRO A 19 22.32 -16.09 9.75
N LEU A 20 21.50 -15.07 10.04
CA LEU A 20 21.48 -14.41 11.35
C LEU A 20 21.60 -15.48 12.44
N PRO A 21 22.47 -15.33 13.45
CA PRO A 21 22.69 -16.38 14.43
C PRO A 21 21.38 -16.67 15.18
N PHE A 22 20.66 -17.70 14.72
CA PHE A 22 19.30 -18.00 15.18
C PHE A 22 19.29 -18.70 16.55
N GLU A 23 20.44 -19.16 17.03
CA GLU A 23 20.60 -20.01 18.22
C GLU A 23 20.23 -19.32 19.55
N ASN A 24 19.95 -18.01 19.54
CA ASN A 24 19.61 -17.22 20.74
C ASN A 24 18.29 -16.43 20.62
N LEU A 25 17.42 -16.76 19.65
CA LEU A 25 16.20 -15.97 19.40
C LEU A 25 14.98 -16.42 20.21
N ASP A 26 14.95 -17.64 20.75
CA ASP A 26 13.78 -18.16 21.49
C ASP A 26 13.42 -17.30 22.71
N ASP A 27 14.43 -16.77 23.42
CA ASP A 27 14.25 -15.85 24.54
C ASP A 27 13.84 -14.42 24.09
N ASN A 28 13.92 -14.13 22.79
CA ASN A 28 13.64 -12.83 22.19
C ASN A 28 12.34 -12.82 21.36
N PHE A 29 11.62 -13.94 21.29
CA PHE A 29 10.31 -14.01 20.65
C PHE A 29 9.20 -13.75 21.67
N TYR A 30 8.36 -12.77 21.35
CA TYR A 30 7.12 -12.54 22.05
C TYR A 30 5.95 -13.04 21.20
N ILE A 31 5.20 -14.01 21.73
CA ILE A 31 3.98 -14.51 21.08
C ILE A 31 2.79 -13.66 21.53
N GLY A 32 2.28 -12.84 20.61
CA GLY A 32 1.05 -12.09 20.83
C GLY A 32 0.69 -11.25 19.63
N ASP A 33 -0.40 -10.49 19.77
CA ASP A 33 -0.81 -9.54 18.75
C ASP A 33 0.06 -8.29 18.83
N SER A 34 1.02 -8.18 17.91
CA SER A 34 1.96 -7.06 17.85
C SER A 34 1.28 -5.69 17.75
N LEU A 35 0.02 -5.56 17.32
CA LEU A 35 -0.68 -4.27 17.34
C LEU A 35 -1.23 -3.90 18.73
N LYS A 36 -1.45 -4.89 19.59
CA LYS A 36 -2.07 -4.72 20.92
C LYS A 36 -1.07 -4.70 22.08
N VAL A 37 0.07 -5.34 21.92
CA VAL A 37 1.08 -5.43 22.99
C VAL A 37 2.08 -4.28 22.92
N ASP A 38 2.63 -3.87 24.06
CA ASP A 38 3.70 -2.88 24.08
C ASP A 38 4.96 -3.45 23.43
N TRP A 39 5.62 -2.65 22.60
CA TRP A 39 6.90 -3.04 21.99
C TRP A 39 8.03 -2.70 22.95
N PHE A 40 9.08 -3.52 22.94
CA PHE A 40 10.32 -3.18 23.62
C PHE A 40 11.01 -2.01 22.91
N GLU A 41 11.82 -1.25 23.65
CA GLU A 41 12.64 -0.18 23.08
C GLU A 41 13.64 -0.76 22.07
N ALA A 42 13.72 -0.14 20.89
CA ALA A 42 14.58 -0.61 19.82
C ALA A 42 15.23 0.57 19.08
N ASP A 43 16.53 0.45 18.81
CA ASP A 43 17.26 1.37 17.94
C ASP A 43 16.82 1.27 16.48
N ILE A 44 16.47 0.05 16.07
CA ILE A 44 16.13 -0.31 14.69
C ILE A 44 14.91 -1.22 14.67
N ILE A 45 13.90 -0.85 13.89
CA ILE A 45 12.69 -1.65 13.66
C ILE A 45 12.63 -2.03 12.19
N ILE A 46 12.72 -3.32 11.87
CA ILE A 46 12.56 -3.83 10.50
C ILE A 46 11.45 -4.87 10.44
N GLY A 47 10.79 -4.99 9.28
CA GLY A 47 9.77 -6.01 9.13
C GLY A 47 8.99 -5.96 7.82
N ASN A 48 8.23 -7.04 7.62
CA ASN A 48 7.26 -7.16 6.54
C ASN A 48 5.88 -7.48 7.15
N PRO A 49 5.16 -6.46 7.65
CA PRO A 49 3.83 -6.64 8.22
C PRO A 49 2.84 -7.29 7.24
N PRO A 50 1.80 -7.99 7.73
CA PRO A 50 0.85 -8.69 6.86
C PRO A 50 0.10 -7.73 5.92
N PHE A 51 0.00 -8.11 4.65
CA PHE A 51 -0.72 -7.34 3.65
C PHE A 51 -2.18 -7.75 3.62
N GLN A 52 -3.06 -6.85 4.06
CA GLN A 52 -4.48 -7.05 3.88
C GLN A 52 -5.25 -5.77 3.56
N SER A 53 -6.09 -5.84 2.53
CA SER A 53 -6.96 -4.72 2.15
C SER A 53 -8.12 -4.56 3.12
N LYS A 54 -8.61 -3.31 3.27
CA LYS A 54 -9.76 -2.94 4.13
C LYS A 54 -10.94 -3.92 4.12
N ASN A 55 -11.35 -4.40 2.94
CA ASN A 55 -12.56 -5.20 2.77
C ASN A 55 -12.39 -6.63 3.29
N LYS A 56 -11.14 -7.08 3.39
CA LYS A 56 -10.81 -8.44 3.81
C LYS A 56 -10.48 -8.53 5.30
N ILE A 57 -9.97 -7.46 5.93
CA ILE A 57 -9.68 -7.43 7.38
C ILE A 57 -10.93 -7.81 8.18
N GLN A 58 -12.06 -7.13 7.95
CA GLN A 58 -13.29 -7.39 8.70
C GLN A 58 -13.86 -8.79 8.41
N GLN A 59 -13.68 -9.31 7.18
CA GLN A 59 -14.13 -10.65 6.81
C GLN A 59 -13.29 -11.74 7.47
N GLU A 60 -11.98 -11.54 7.61
CA GLU A 60 -11.05 -12.55 8.12
C GLU A 60 -10.91 -12.51 9.64
N PHE A 61 -10.86 -11.31 10.23
CA PHE A 61 -10.62 -11.12 11.67
C PHE A 61 -11.88 -10.76 12.46
N GLY A 62 -12.99 -10.44 11.79
CA GLY A 62 -14.25 -10.07 12.42
C GLY A 62 -14.35 -8.59 12.80
N ALA A 63 -15.57 -8.16 13.14
CA ALA A 63 -15.88 -6.78 13.49
C ALA A 63 -15.22 -6.37 14.81
N ASP A 64 -15.35 -7.19 15.86
CA ASP A 64 -14.83 -6.90 17.20
C ASP A 64 -13.33 -6.60 17.19
N TYR A 65 -12.55 -7.44 16.50
CA TYR A 65 -11.10 -7.23 16.33
C TYR A 65 -10.81 -5.92 15.59
N THR A 66 -11.53 -5.66 14.50
CA THR A 66 -11.32 -4.48 13.66
C THR A 66 -11.62 -3.20 14.45
N ASP A 67 -12.67 -3.19 15.26
CA ASP A 67 -13.07 -2.05 16.07
C ASP A 67 -12.11 -1.82 17.25
N GLU A 68 -11.55 -2.88 17.82
CA GLU A 68 -10.49 -2.79 18.83
C GLU A 68 -9.22 -2.14 18.24
N ILE A 69 -8.73 -2.61 17.09
CA ILE A 69 -7.56 -2.00 16.42
C ILE A 69 -7.81 -0.53 16.07
N ARG A 70 -9.00 -0.20 15.58
CA ARG A 70 -9.39 1.20 15.31
C ARG A 70 -9.45 2.06 16.56
N SER A 71 -9.78 1.47 17.70
CA SER A 71 -9.78 2.18 18.99
C SER A 71 -8.37 2.46 19.48
N ILE A 72 -7.41 1.57 19.21
CA ILE A 72 -5.97 1.77 19.50
C ILE A 72 -5.38 2.85 18.58
N PHE A 73 -5.80 2.90 17.32
CA PHE A 73 -5.30 3.83 16.30
C PHE A 73 -6.41 4.71 15.71
N PRO A 74 -7.03 5.61 16.50
CA PRO A 74 -8.20 6.37 16.06
C PRO A 74 -7.94 7.33 14.90
N ASP A 75 -6.69 7.76 14.71
CA ASP A 75 -6.29 8.65 13.61
C ASP A 75 -6.04 7.91 12.29
N VAL A 76 -5.92 6.57 12.33
CA VAL A 76 -5.72 5.77 11.12
C VAL A 76 -7.10 5.48 10.53
N SER A 77 -7.34 6.03 9.33
CA SER A 77 -8.59 5.81 8.60
C SER A 77 -8.90 4.32 8.47
N GLY A 78 -10.14 3.91 8.79
CA GLY A 78 -10.59 2.52 8.63
C GLY A 78 -10.60 2.01 7.17
N PHE A 79 -10.25 2.87 6.21
CA PHE A 79 -10.04 2.55 4.80
C PHE A 79 -8.56 2.34 4.43
N ALA A 80 -7.63 2.51 5.36
CA ALA A 80 -6.22 2.20 5.18
C ALA A 80 -5.99 0.68 5.12
N ASP A 81 -4.87 0.29 4.51
CA ASP A 81 -4.45 -1.11 4.48
C ASP A 81 -3.91 -1.55 5.84
N TYR A 82 -4.00 -2.85 6.12
CA TYR A 82 -3.67 -3.39 7.43
C TYR A 82 -2.21 -3.16 7.85
N CYS A 83 -1.27 -3.25 6.90
CA CYS A 83 0.14 -3.01 7.19
C CYS A 83 0.43 -1.58 7.72
N VAL A 84 -0.44 -0.61 7.45
CA VAL A 84 -0.28 0.80 7.89
C VAL A 84 -0.24 0.92 9.41
N TYR A 85 -0.96 0.07 10.15
CA TYR A 85 -0.93 0.11 11.61
C TYR A 85 0.47 -0.19 12.17
N TRP A 86 1.27 -1.02 11.50
CA TRP A 86 2.67 -1.25 11.87
C TRP A 86 3.59 -0.09 11.51
N PHE A 87 3.34 0.64 10.41
CA PHE A 87 4.08 1.87 10.11
C PHE A 87 3.87 2.91 11.21
N ARG A 88 2.61 3.08 11.63
CA ARG A 88 2.25 3.96 12.74
C ARG A 88 2.92 3.51 14.04
N LYS A 89 2.73 2.26 14.43
CA LYS A 89 3.26 1.70 15.67
C LYS A 89 4.79 1.72 15.73
N ALA A 90 5.46 1.36 14.63
CA ALA A 90 6.91 1.42 14.56
C ALA A 90 7.42 2.84 14.82
N HIS A 91 6.84 3.84 14.16
CA HIS A 91 7.27 5.22 14.35
C HIS A 91 7.02 5.75 15.76
N ASP A 92 5.89 5.38 16.36
CA ASP A 92 5.55 5.78 17.73
C ASP A 92 6.53 5.16 18.75
N ASN A 93 7.04 3.95 18.50
CA ASN A 93 8.00 3.24 19.36
C ASN A 93 9.48 3.54 19.06
N LEU A 94 9.80 4.35 18.04
CA LEU A 94 11.18 4.81 17.82
C LEU A 94 11.53 5.95 18.78
N GLU A 95 12.74 5.92 19.32
CA GLU A 95 13.37 7.08 19.94
C GLU A 95 13.94 8.06 18.89
N LEU A 96 14.30 9.28 19.31
CA LEU A 96 15.04 10.20 18.45
C LEU A 96 16.44 9.63 18.13
N GLY A 97 16.72 9.44 16.84
CA GLY A 97 17.91 8.76 16.33
C GLY A 97 17.62 7.34 15.84
N GLY A 98 16.50 6.75 16.28
CA GLY A 98 16.04 5.44 15.87
C GLY A 98 15.66 5.37 14.39
N LYS A 99 15.72 4.17 13.83
CA LYS A 99 15.51 3.91 12.41
C LYS A 99 14.47 2.83 12.20
N ALA A 100 13.72 2.91 11.12
CA ALA A 100 12.85 1.82 10.72
C ALA A 100 12.88 1.57 9.22
N GLY A 101 12.59 0.31 8.86
CA GLY A 101 12.54 -0.18 7.49
C GLY A 101 11.43 -1.20 7.33
N LEU A 102 10.32 -0.81 6.72
CA LEU A 102 9.16 -1.68 6.56
C LEU A 102 8.79 -1.91 5.09
N VAL A 103 8.33 -3.12 4.81
CA VAL A 103 7.67 -3.47 3.56
C VAL A 103 6.16 -3.25 3.72
N GLY A 104 5.50 -2.68 2.72
CA GLY A 104 4.05 -2.54 2.66
C GLY A 104 3.54 -2.75 1.25
N THR A 105 2.22 -2.81 1.08
CA THR A 105 1.62 -2.73 -0.26
C THR A 105 1.97 -1.40 -0.92
N ASN A 106 2.03 -1.32 -2.24
CA ASN A 106 2.36 -0.06 -2.93
C ASN A 106 1.39 1.11 -2.63
N THR A 107 0.20 0.77 -2.12
CA THR A 107 -0.83 1.68 -1.65
C THR A 107 -0.48 2.42 -0.35
N ILE A 108 0.57 2.05 0.41
CA ILE A 108 1.00 2.80 1.60
C ILE A 108 1.36 4.27 1.30
N SER A 109 1.65 4.58 0.03
CA SER A 109 1.94 5.93 -0.45
C SER A 109 0.71 6.67 -1.02
N GLN A 110 -0.50 6.08 -0.89
CA GLN A 110 -1.73 6.56 -1.51
C GLN A 110 -2.87 6.83 -0.51
N THR A 111 -3.60 7.92 -0.73
CA THR A 111 -4.89 8.26 -0.07
C THR A 111 -4.89 7.99 1.45
N ASN A 112 -5.80 7.15 1.96
CA ASN A 112 -5.99 6.86 3.38
C ASN A 112 -4.79 6.16 4.01
N SER A 113 -4.15 5.24 3.27
CA SER A 113 -2.98 4.50 3.77
C SER A 113 -1.78 5.44 3.92
N ARG A 114 -1.60 6.40 3.00
CA ARG A 114 -0.60 7.46 3.13
C ARG A 114 -0.88 8.34 4.34
N GLU A 115 -2.11 8.81 4.46
CA GLU A 115 -2.53 9.76 5.51
C GLU A 115 -2.34 9.15 6.91
N GLY A 116 -2.76 7.90 7.12
CA GLY A 116 -2.60 7.21 8.41
C GLY A 116 -1.17 6.74 8.71
N GLY A 117 -0.33 6.59 7.68
CA GLY A 117 1.03 6.06 7.78
C GLY A 117 2.10 7.10 7.52
N LEU A 118 2.52 7.23 6.25
CA LEU A 118 3.69 8.03 5.86
C LEU A 118 3.51 9.54 6.11
N ASP A 119 2.30 10.09 5.95
CA ASP A 119 2.04 11.51 6.28
C ASP A 119 2.24 11.74 7.79
N TYR A 120 1.76 10.83 8.64
CA TYR A 120 1.99 10.88 10.08
C TYR A 120 3.47 10.77 10.42
N ILE A 121 4.19 9.81 9.83
CA ILE A 121 5.63 9.63 10.05
C ILE A 121 6.39 10.91 9.74
N VAL A 122 6.20 11.47 8.53
CA VAL A 122 6.90 12.69 8.10
C VAL A 122 6.52 13.90 8.95
N SER A 123 5.26 13.98 9.41
CA SER A 123 4.80 15.07 10.29
C SER A 123 5.30 14.97 11.73
N ASN A 124 5.79 13.79 12.15
CA ASN A 124 6.21 13.50 13.53
C ASN A 124 7.70 13.18 13.63
N ASN A 125 8.56 14.01 13.03
CA ASN A 125 10.02 13.88 13.02
C ASN A 125 10.55 12.69 12.21
N GLY A 126 9.75 12.03 11.36
CA GLY A 126 10.25 11.01 10.45
C GLY A 126 10.86 11.62 9.19
N VAL A 127 12.07 11.17 8.84
CA VAL A 127 12.72 11.54 7.56
C VAL A 127 12.97 10.26 6.78
N ILE A 128 12.25 10.09 5.66
CA ILE A 128 12.47 8.97 4.73
C ILE A 128 13.84 9.17 4.07
N ILE A 129 14.71 8.17 4.17
CA ILE A 129 16.11 8.25 3.68
C ILE A 129 16.34 7.38 2.45
N ASN A 130 15.56 6.31 2.30
CA ASN A 130 15.62 5.41 1.16
C ASN A 130 14.25 4.77 0.97
N ALA A 131 13.82 4.58 -0.28
CA ALA A 131 12.57 3.89 -0.57
C ALA A 131 12.58 3.17 -1.93
N ILE A 132 11.83 2.07 -2.01
CA ILE A 132 11.33 1.52 -3.26
C ILE A 132 9.86 1.89 -3.35
N LYS A 133 9.50 2.70 -4.37
CA LYS A 133 8.12 3.16 -4.54
C LYS A 133 7.17 2.02 -4.86
N THR A 134 7.54 1.18 -5.83
CA THR A 134 6.73 0.07 -6.29
C THR A 134 7.64 -0.95 -6.95
N MET A 135 7.40 -2.22 -6.68
CA MET A 135 7.97 -3.35 -7.41
C MET A 135 7.04 -4.56 -7.31
N PRO A 136 7.01 -5.46 -8.31
CA PRO A 136 6.31 -6.73 -8.19
C PRO A 136 6.96 -7.58 -7.10
N TRP A 137 6.15 -8.16 -6.22
CA TRP A 137 6.63 -9.11 -5.23
C TRP A 137 7.04 -10.42 -5.91
N GLN A 138 8.28 -10.84 -5.71
CA GLN A 138 8.78 -12.10 -6.25
C GLN A 138 8.33 -13.26 -5.34
N GLY A 139 7.26 -13.95 -5.72
CA GLY A 139 6.80 -15.15 -5.03
C GLY A 139 5.54 -15.74 -5.63
N SER A 140 5.43 -17.07 -5.66
CA SER A 140 4.28 -17.80 -6.22
C SER A 140 2.98 -17.62 -5.42
N SER A 141 3.08 -17.03 -4.22
CA SER A 141 2.01 -17.02 -3.21
C SER A 141 1.07 -15.82 -3.31
N ALA A 142 1.50 -14.71 -3.93
CA ALA A 142 0.70 -13.49 -4.03
C ALA A 142 1.12 -12.62 -5.23
N ILE A 143 0.14 -12.18 -6.03
CA ILE A 143 0.33 -11.17 -7.07
C ILE A 143 0.06 -9.81 -6.44
N VAL A 144 1.13 -9.16 -5.96
CA VAL A 144 1.05 -7.86 -5.27
C VAL A 144 2.27 -7.01 -5.60
N ASN A 145 2.05 -5.71 -5.74
CA ASN A 145 3.14 -4.74 -5.80
C ASN A 145 3.40 -4.18 -4.40
N VAL A 146 4.67 -4.11 -4.01
CA VAL A 146 5.09 -3.64 -2.68
C VAL A 146 5.89 -2.35 -2.77
N SER A 147 5.88 -1.60 -1.68
CA SER A 147 6.83 -0.54 -1.39
C SER A 147 7.74 -0.99 -0.24
N ILE A 148 8.99 -0.52 -0.26
CA ILE A 148 9.91 -0.62 0.88
C ILE A 148 10.27 0.79 1.30
N VAL A 149 10.15 1.11 2.58
CA VAL A 149 10.41 2.47 3.06
C VAL A 149 11.29 2.42 4.29
N ASN A 150 12.42 3.15 4.22
CA ASN A 150 13.39 3.28 5.29
C ASN A 150 13.41 4.74 5.77
N TRP A 151 13.23 4.95 7.08
CA TRP A 151 13.21 6.29 7.67
C TRP A 151 13.99 6.36 8.99
N ILE A 152 14.33 7.58 9.38
CA ILE A 152 14.96 7.90 10.67
C ILE A 152 14.04 8.87 11.42
N LYS A 153 13.82 8.65 12.71
CA LYS A 153 13.13 9.60 13.57
C LYS A 153 14.13 10.61 14.11
N THR A 154 14.05 11.88 13.71
CA THR A 154 15.03 12.91 14.06
C THR A 154 14.42 14.31 14.05
N ALA A 155 14.80 15.14 15.02
CA ALA A 155 14.49 16.58 15.02
C ALA A 155 15.47 17.40 14.16
N LYS A 156 16.51 16.77 13.59
CA LYS A 156 17.55 17.42 12.80
C LYS A 156 17.31 17.18 11.31
N THR A 157 17.61 18.20 10.50
CA THR A 157 17.68 18.06 9.04
C THR A 157 18.79 17.09 8.66
N ILE A 158 18.45 16.05 7.90
CA ILE A 158 19.41 15.13 7.31
C ILE A 158 19.91 15.72 5.99
N LYS A 159 21.20 16.09 5.96
CA LYS A 159 21.90 16.55 4.75
C LYS A 159 22.29 15.37 3.85
N GLY A 160 22.43 15.64 2.55
CA GLY A 160 22.81 14.66 1.55
C GLY A 160 21.62 14.12 0.76
N ASN A 161 21.93 13.50 -0.38
CA ASN A 161 20.92 12.92 -1.26
C ASN A 161 20.31 11.68 -0.62
N LYS A 162 18.99 11.57 -0.74
CA LYS A 162 18.20 10.38 -0.41
C LYS A 162 17.92 9.65 -1.71
N HIS A 163 17.74 8.35 -1.62
CA HIS A 163 17.64 7.51 -2.80
C HIS A 163 16.26 6.87 -2.92
N ILE A 164 15.64 6.97 -4.08
CA ILE A 164 14.36 6.31 -4.36
C ILE A 164 14.39 5.58 -5.70
N SER A 165 13.93 4.33 -5.66
CA SER A 165 13.86 3.43 -6.81
C SER A 165 12.40 3.21 -7.21
N VAL A 166 12.14 3.15 -8.51
CA VAL A 166 10.81 2.86 -9.08
C VAL A 166 10.97 1.80 -10.16
N PHE A 167 10.26 0.68 -10.04
CA PHE A 167 10.22 -0.32 -11.10
C PHE A 167 9.14 0.04 -12.14
N ASP A 168 9.54 0.08 -13.42
CA ASP A 168 8.63 0.29 -14.55
C ASP A 168 8.16 -1.06 -15.09
N ASP A 169 6.96 -1.48 -14.69
CA ASP A 169 6.35 -2.76 -15.10
C ASP A 169 6.23 -2.92 -16.62
N LEU A 170 6.16 -1.82 -17.39
CA LEU A 170 6.02 -1.88 -18.85
C LEU A 170 7.35 -2.11 -19.56
N LYS A 171 8.44 -1.59 -18.99
CA LYS A 171 9.79 -1.71 -19.54
C LYS A 171 10.62 -2.81 -18.88
N GLU A 172 10.14 -3.33 -17.75
CA GLU A 172 10.87 -4.26 -16.88
C GLU A 172 12.24 -3.70 -16.42
N GLU A 173 12.28 -2.39 -16.15
CA GLU A 173 13.51 -1.66 -15.83
C GLU A 173 13.38 -0.87 -14.52
N TRP A 174 14.50 -0.75 -13.82
CA TRP A 174 14.62 0.10 -12.64
C TRP A 174 14.94 1.54 -13.02
N GLN A 175 14.22 2.47 -12.40
CA GLN A 175 14.47 3.89 -12.47
C GLN A 175 14.94 4.39 -11.11
N GLU A 176 16.15 4.94 -11.08
CA GLU A 176 16.82 5.38 -9.86
C GLU A 176 16.91 6.90 -9.78
N TYR A 177 16.61 7.44 -8.60
CA TYR A 177 16.59 8.88 -8.37
C TYR A 177 17.29 9.24 -7.06
N ASP A 178 18.23 10.17 -7.15
CA ASP A 178 18.78 10.87 -6.00
C ASP A 178 18.02 12.19 -5.83
N VAL A 179 17.38 12.36 -4.67
CA VAL A 179 16.53 13.51 -4.35
C VAL A 179 16.92 14.12 -3.01
N GLU A 180 16.67 15.42 -2.85
CA GLU A 180 16.94 16.11 -1.58
C GLU A 180 15.97 15.65 -0.47
N ASN A 181 14.72 15.38 -0.83
CA ASN A 181 13.68 14.91 0.08
C ASN A 181 12.79 13.86 -0.61
N ILE A 182 12.43 12.80 0.13
CA ILE A 182 11.43 11.82 -0.31
C ILE A 182 10.12 12.16 0.42
N PRO A 183 9.07 12.62 -0.29
CA PRO A 183 7.79 12.91 0.33
C PRO A 183 7.06 11.61 0.70
N SER A 184 6.02 11.71 1.54
CA SER A 184 5.16 10.59 1.93
C SER A 184 4.44 9.91 0.75
N SER A 185 4.29 10.60 -0.38
CA SER A 185 3.77 10.03 -1.63
C SER A 185 4.79 9.15 -2.38
N LEU A 186 6.01 9.01 -1.86
CA LEU A 186 7.13 8.28 -2.49
C LEU A 186 7.33 8.68 -3.96
N SER A 187 7.24 9.98 -4.25
CA SER A 187 7.36 10.52 -5.60
C SER A 187 8.73 11.15 -5.79
N PRO A 188 9.53 10.74 -6.80
CA PRO A 188 10.79 11.40 -7.10
C PRO A 188 10.61 12.76 -7.80
N PHE A 189 9.42 13.04 -8.33
CA PHE A 189 9.15 14.20 -9.20
C PHE A 189 8.52 15.39 -8.48
N GLY A 190 8.38 15.32 -7.16
CA GLY A 190 7.78 16.37 -6.32
C GLY A 190 6.58 15.89 -5.52
N ASP A 191 6.24 16.69 -4.50
CA ASP A 191 5.17 16.43 -3.56
C ASP A 191 3.81 16.92 -4.12
N VAL A 192 2.91 15.98 -4.39
CA VAL A 192 1.55 16.24 -4.89
C VAL A 192 0.49 16.13 -3.79
N THR A 193 0.87 15.96 -2.52
CA THR A 193 -0.07 15.86 -1.39
C THR A 193 -0.94 17.11 -1.25
N GLN A 194 -0.42 18.27 -1.68
CA GLN A 194 -1.12 19.56 -1.64
C GLN A 194 -1.96 19.85 -2.89
N ALA A 195 -2.07 18.90 -3.82
CA ALA A 195 -2.85 19.09 -5.04
C ALA A 195 -4.34 19.35 -4.73
N LYS A 196 -4.92 20.37 -5.37
CA LYS A 196 -6.31 20.78 -5.16
C LYS A 196 -7.17 20.46 -6.38
N ASN A 197 -8.42 20.08 -6.13
CA ASN A 197 -9.42 19.90 -7.18
C ASN A 197 -9.63 21.19 -7.98
N LEU A 198 -9.55 21.10 -9.30
CA LEU A 198 -9.78 22.22 -10.21
C LEU A 198 -11.25 22.65 -10.16
N LYS A 199 -11.50 23.97 -10.12
CA LYS A 199 -12.87 24.54 -10.11
C LYS A 199 -13.72 24.03 -11.27
N LYS A 200 -13.12 23.84 -12.45
CA LYS A 200 -13.78 23.34 -13.66
C LYS A 200 -14.32 21.92 -13.50
N ASN A 201 -13.69 21.07 -12.68
CA ASN A 201 -14.21 19.72 -12.39
C ASN A 201 -15.43 19.76 -11.45
N ARG A 202 -15.61 20.86 -10.70
CA ARG A 202 -16.73 21.04 -9.77
C ARG A 202 -17.96 21.64 -10.45
N LYS A 203 -17.78 22.56 -11.41
CA LYS A 203 -18.88 23.31 -12.03
C LYS A 203 -18.65 23.61 -13.52
N PRO A 204 -19.49 23.05 -14.42
CA PRO A 204 -20.41 21.94 -14.17
C PRO A 204 -19.61 20.68 -13.76
N LYS A 205 -20.20 19.77 -12.98
CA LYS A 205 -19.54 18.50 -12.66
C LYS A 205 -19.43 17.66 -13.94
N THR A 206 -18.21 17.36 -14.37
CA THR A 206 -17.93 16.67 -15.64
C THR A 206 -17.50 15.21 -15.46
N CYS A 207 -17.08 14.81 -14.25
CA CYS A 207 -16.63 13.45 -13.94
C CYS A 207 -17.50 12.82 -12.85
N TYR A 208 -17.89 11.57 -13.07
CA TYR A 208 -18.78 10.80 -12.19
C TYR A 208 -18.24 9.36 -12.07
N GLN A 209 -18.54 8.69 -10.95
CA GLN A 209 -18.09 7.32 -10.66
C GLN A 209 -18.70 6.25 -11.57
N GLY A 210 -19.69 6.61 -12.41
CA GLY A 210 -20.49 5.64 -13.17
C GLY A 210 -21.49 4.88 -12.29
N GLN A 211 -22.08 3.81 -12.82
CA GLN A 211 -23.03 2.97 -12.08
C GLN A 211 -22.31 1.76 -11.45
N THR A 212 -22.50 1.56 -10.15
CA THR A 212 -22.03 0.36 -9.44
C THR A 212 -23.19 -0.61 -9.29
N HIS A 213 -23.07 -1.82 -9.85
CA HIS A 213 -24.13 -2.84 -9.84
C HIS A 213 -24.40 -3.46 -8.45
N GLY A 214 -23.54 -3.19 -7.47
CA GLY A 214 -23.70 -3.60 -6.07
C GLY A 214 -23.41 -5.08 -5.84
N HIS A 215 -24.13 -5.97 -6.52
CA HIS A 215 -24.00 -7.42 -6.41
C HIS A 215 -23.87 -8.09 -7.77
N LYS A 216 -23.01 -9.12 -7.89
CA LYS A 216 -22.75 -9.82 -9.17
C LYS A 216 -24.01 -10.39 -9.82
N GLY A 217 -25.02 -10.73 -9.02
CA GLY A 217 -26.32 -11.22 -9.51
C GLY A 217 -27.15 -10.19 -10.31
N PHE A 218 -26.80 -8.90 -10.28
CA PHE A 218 -27.40 -7.88 -11.14
C PHE A 218 -26.66 -7.71 -12.47
N VAL A 219 -25.61 -8.48 -12.73
CA VAL A 219 -24.89 -8.50 -14.00
C VAL A 219 -25.27 -9.77 -14.74
N LEU A 220 -25.94 -9.61 -15.87
CA LEU A 220 -26.39 -10.71 -16.71
C LEU A 220 -25.45 -10.89 -17.91
N SER A 221 -25.19 -12.14 -18.28
CA SER A 221 -24.66 -12.43 -19.61
C SER A 221 -25.70 -12.12 -20.68
N LYS A 222 -25.25 -11.94 -21.93
CA LYS A 222 -26.15 -11.73 -23.07
C LYS A 222 -27.18 -12.85 -23.21
N SER A 223 -26.80 -14.10 -22.90
CA SER A 223 -27.69 -15.25 -23.03
C SER A 223 -28.78 -15.25 -21.95
N GLU A 224 -28.44 -14.89 -20.71
CA GLU A 224 -29.40 -14.78 -19.60
C GLU A 224 -30.38 -13.64 -19.83
N ALA A 225 -29.88 -12.48 -20.26
CA ALA A 225 -30.73 -11.34 -20.61
C ALA A 225 -31.75 -11.70 -21.70
N HIS A 226 -31.33 -12.36 -22.78
CA HIS A 226 -32.25 -12.81 -23.83
C HIS A 226 -33.29 -13.83 -23.34
N LYS A 227 -32.89 -14.77 -22.46
CA LYS A 227 -33.84 -15.73 -21.87
C LYS A 227 -34.91 -15.03 -21.05
N LEU A 228 -34.52 -14.06 -20.21
CA LEU A 228 -35.44 -13.30 -19.37
C LEU A 228 -36.38 -12.43 -20.20
N LEU A 229 -35.87 -11.76 -21.24
CA LEU A 229 -36.69 -10.95 -22.15
C LEU A 229 -37.70 -11.81 -22.93
N LYS A 230 -37.31 -13.02 -23.34
CA LYS A 230 -38.22 -13.96 -24.02
C LYS A 230 -39.30 -14.51 -23.09
N ALA A 231 -38.97 -14.70 -21.81
CA ALA A 231 -39.90 -15.22 -20.81
C ALA A 231 -40.98 -14.20 -20.41
N ASN A 232 -40.61 -12.93 -20.28
CA ASN A 232 -41.55 -11.84 -20.05
C ASN A 232 -41.04 -10.55 -20.70
N PRO A 233 -41.75 -10.02 -21.73
CA PRO A 233 -41.41 -8.75 -22.37
C PRO A 233 -41.32 -7.56 -21.41
N ASP A 234 -42.06 -7.54 -20.30
CA ASP A 234 -42.00 -6.46 -19.31
C ASP A 234 -40.62 -6.31 -18.65
N ASN A 235 -39.76 -7.33 -18.73
CA ASN A 235 -38.40 -7.29 -18.21
C ASN A 235 -37.52 -6.23 -18.91
N GLU A 236 -37.89 -5.78 -20.12
CA GLU A 236 -37.26 -4.64 -20.80
C GLU A 236 -37.19 -3.38 -19.93
N LYS A 237 -38.18 -3.19 -19.04
CA LYS A 237 -38.25 -2.01 -18.16
C LYS A 237 -37.15 -1.96 -17.11
N VAL A 238 -36.49 -3.09 -16.85
CA VAL A 238 -35.49 -3.24 -15.76
C VAL A 238 -34.17 -3.84 -16.23
N ILE A 239 -34.10 -4.41 -17.43
CA ILE A 239 -32.87 -4.92 -18.04
C ILE A 239 -32.31 -3.88 -19.00
N PHE A 240 -31.14 -3.32 -18.65
CA PHE A 240 -30.45 -2.32 -19.46
C PHE A 240 -29.03 -2.80 -19.84
N PRO A 241 -28.47 -2.32 -20.96
CA PRO A 241 -27.06 -2.56 -21.28
C PRO A 241 -26.14 -2.03 -20.18
N PHE A 242 -25.26 -2.89 -19.68
CA PHE A 242 -24.22 -2.51 -18.72
C PHE A 242 -22.86 -2.45 -19.43
N LEU A 243 -22.32 -1.24 -19.55
CA LEU A 243 -21.04 -0.97 -20.22
C LEU A 243 -19.98 -0.62 -19.17
N GLY A 244 -19.12 -1.59 -18.84
CA GLY A 244 -17.93 -1.37 -18.03
C GLY A 244 -16.71 -1.00 -18.88
N ALA A 245 -15.58 -0.75 -18.21
CA ALA A 245 -14.32 -0.40 -18.87
C ALA A 245 -13.88 -1.44 -19.91
N ASN A 246 -13.98 -2.74 -19.58
CA ASN A 246 -13.56 -3.81 -20.50
C ASN A 246 -14.41 -3.83 -21.78
N GLN A 247 -15.73 -3.59 -21.67
CA GLN A 247 -16.60 -3.49 -22.85
C GLN A 247 -16.28 -2.25 -23.68
N TRP A 248 -15.89 -1.15 -23.04
CA TRP A 248 -15.46 0.09 -23.71
C TRP A 248 -14.11 -0.03 -24.42
N LEU A 249 -13.15 -0.74 -23.80
CA LEU A 249 -11.80 -0.94 -24.34
C LEU A 249 -11.73 -2.06 -25.38
N GLY A 250 -12.83 -2.77 -25.63
CA GLY A 250 -12.87 -3.89 -26.58
C GLY A 250 -12.25 -5.17 -26.04
N GLU A 251 -11.93 -5.24 -24.74
CA GLU A 251 -11.46 -6.45 -24.07
C GLU A 251 -12.66 -7.38 -23.80
N THR A 252 -13.12 -8.06 -24.84
CA THR A 252 -14.04 -9.18 -24.68
C THR A 252 -13.28 -10.37 -24.13
N LYS A 253 -13.15 -10.47 -22.80
CA LYS A 253 -13.06 -11.79 -22.19
C LYS A 253 -14.43 -12.44 -22.35
N SER A 254 -14.54 -13.29 -23.37
CA SER A 254 -15.63 -14.24 -23.59
C SER A 254 -15.78 -15.18 -22.40
#